data_AF-A0A099WDC4-F1
#
_entry.id   AF-A0A099WDC4-F1
#
_cell.length_a   1.000
_cell.length_b   1.000
_cell.length_c   1.000
_cell.angle_alpha   90.00
_cell.angle_beta   90.00
_cell.angle_gamma   90.00
#
_symmetry.space_group_name_H-M   'P 1'
#
loop_
_entity.id
_entity.type
_entity.pdbx_description
1 polymer ?
#
loop_
_entity_poly.entity_id
_entity_poly.type
_entity_poly.pdbx_seq_one_letter_code
_entity_poly.pdbx_strand_id
1 'polypeptide(L)' 'MYFKYFFISVTIGTILIFIIQAIVFVKKIAIQGGLINGDTYTGLFDTGLMPIPIMFFSISFIFLVLYIYKDLKIK' A
#
# COMPACT_ATOMS: atom_id res chain seq x y z
N MET A 1 -8.29 -6.12 -20.44
CA MET A 1 -7.86 -7.22 -19.54
C MET A 1 -6.79 -6.74 -18.56
N TYR A 2 -5.63 -6.26 -19.02
CA TYR A 2 -4.58 -5.70 -18.14
C TYR A 2 -5.04 -4.49 -17.29
N PHE A 3 -5.88 -3.61 -17.83
CA PHE A 3 -6.46 -2.49 -17.07
C PHE A 3 -7.28 -2.93 -15.84
N LYS A 4 -8.00 -4.06 -15.92
CA LYS A 4 -8.74 -4.61 -14.77
C LYS A 4 -7.77 -5.08 -13.67
N TYR A 5 -6.68 -5.73 -14.05
CA TYR A 5 -5.64 -6.15 -13.10
C TYR A 5 -4.90 -4.96 -12.49
N PHE A 6 -4.59 -3.93 -13.29
CA PHE A 6 -4.06 -2.66 -12.78
C PHE A 6 -4.97 -2.07 -11.70
N PHE A 7 -6.26 -1.92 -11.99
CA PHE A 7 -7.22 -1.33 -11.06
C PHE A 7 -7.34 -2.14 -9.76
N ILE A 8 -7.38 -3.47 -9.86
CA ILE A 8 -7.42 -4.37 -8.70
C ILE A 8 -6.14 -4.24 -7.87
N SER A 9 -4.95 -4.28 -8.50
CA SER A 9 -3.67 -4.17 -7.79
C SER A 9 -3.49 -2.81 -7.10
N VAL A 10 -3.89 -1.70 -7.74
CA VAL A 10 -3.90 -0.36 -7.11
C VAL A 10 -4.84 -0.33 -5.92
N THR A 11 -6.06 -0.88 -6.08
CA THR A 11 -7.06 -0.91 -5.00
C THR A 11 -6.55 -1.70 -3.81
N ILE A 12 -5.99 -2.90 -4.02
CA ILE A 12 -5.41 -3.73 -2.96
C ILE A 12 -4.24 -3.01 -2.28
N GLY A 13 -3.31 -2.42 -3.05
CA GLY A 13 -2.20 -1.63 -2.51
C GLY A 13 -2.68 -0.46 -1.64
N THR A 14 -3.75 0.22 -2.06
CA THR A 14 -4.33 1.35 -1.33
C THR A 14 -5.02 0.90 -0.04
N ILE A 15 -5.78 -0.19 -0.09
CA ILE A 15 -6.41 -0.80 1.10
C ILE A 15 -5.34 -1.20 2.11
N LEU A 16 -4.24 -1.80 1.67
CA LEU A 16 -3.13 -2.19 2.55
C LEU A 16 -2.48 -0.98 3.23
N ILE A 17 -2.25 0.13 2.51
CA ILE A 17 -1.76 1.38 3.12
C ILE A 17 -2.75 1.86 4.18
N PHE A 18 -4.05 1.84 3.89
CA PHE A 18 -5.08 2.27 4.83
C PHE A 18 -5.09 1.42 6.10
N ILE A 19 -4.95 0.10 5.97
CA ILE A 19 -4.88 -0.82 7.11
C ILE A 19 -3.62 -0.53 7.96
N ILE A 20 -2.46 -0.33 7.34
CA ILE A 20 -1.22 0.00 8.07
C ILE A 20 -1.37 1.32 8.82
N GLN A 21 -1.93 2.35 8.17
CA GLN A 21 -2.22 3.64 8.81
C GLN A 21 -3.17 3.49 10.01
N ALA A 22 -4.23 2.69 9.85
CA ALA A 22 -5.19 2.43 10.93
C ALA A 22 -4.52 1.73 12.12
N ILE A 23 -3.65 0.74 11.88
CA ILE A 23 -2.90 0.06 12.94
C ILE A 23 -1.96 1.04 13.66
N VAL A 24 -1.21 1.86 12.92
CA VAL A 24 -0.31 2.88 13.49
C VAL A 24 -1.11 3.87 14.35
N PHE A 25 -2.28 4.29 13.88
CA PHE A 25 -3.16 5.20 14.60
C PHE A 25 -3.68 4.60 15.91
N VAL A 26 -4.20 3.36 15.87
CA VAL A 26 -4.67 2.65 17.07
C VAL A 26 -3.53 2.45 18.06
N LYS A 27 -2.34 2.08 17.58
CA LYS A 27 -1.14 1.94 18.43
C LYS A 27 -0.78 3.26 19.09
N LYS A 28 -0.83 4.38 18.37
CA LYS A 28 -0.57 5.72 18.92
C LYS A 28 -1.56 6.08 20.03
N ILE A 29 -2.85 5.80 19.84
CA ILE A 29 -3.88 6.02 20.87
C ILE A 29 -3.61 5.15 22.10
N ALA A 30 -3.30 3.86 21.90
CA ALA A 30 -3.02 2.94 23.00
C ALA A 30 -1.80 3.37 23.84
N ILE A 31 -0.76 3.91 23.20
CA ILE A 31 0.42 4.45 23.89
C ILE A 31 0.08 5.75 24.63
N GLN A 32 -0.62 6.69 23.98
CA GLN A 32 -1.03 7.94 24.62
C GLN A 32 -2.00 7.72 25.79
N GLY A 33 -2.82 6.69 25.73
CA GLY A 33 -3.72 6.26 26.80
C GLY A 33 -3.04 5.48 27.93
N GLY A 34 -1.72 5.27 27.87
CA GLY A 34 -0.96 4.52 28.89
C GLY A 34 -1.26 3.02 28.92
N LEU A 35 -1.93 2.48 27.89
CA LEU A 35 -2.31 1.08 27.79
C LEU A 35 -1.12 0.19 27.39
N ILE A 36 -0.19 0.75 26.61
CA ILE A 36 1.00 0.06 26.08
C ILE A 36 2.20 1.00 26.17
N ASN A 37 3.35 0.50 26.64
CA ASN A 37 4.61 1.24 26.61
C ASN A 37 5.22 1.18 25.20
N GLY A 38 5.67 2.31 24.67
CA GLY A 38 6.33 2.36 23.36
C GLY A 38 6.49 3.79 22.85
N ASP A 39 7.15 3.95 21.71
CA ASP A 39 7.30 5.25 21.07
C ASP A 39 6.02 5.63 20.29
N THR A 40 5.51 6.84 20.53
CA THR A 40 4.34 7.40 19.84
C THR A 40 4.65 7.84 18.41
N TYR A 41 5.93 7.89 18.03
CA TYR A 41 6.42 8.37 16.74
C TYR A 41 6.96 7.27 15.82
N THR A 42 6.46 6.02 15.92
CA THR A 42 6.73 5.04 14.85
C THR A 42 6.05 5.50 13.56
N GLY A 43 6.86 5.93 12.58
CA GLY A 43 6.39 6.31 11.25
C GLY A 43 5.92 5.10 10.45
N LEU A 44 5.23 5.35 9.35
CA LEU A 44 4.73 4.30 8.45
C LEU A 44 5.84 3.35 7.97
N PHE A 45 7.02 3.90 7.70
CA PHE A 45 8.19 3.14 7.25
C PHE A 45 8.84 2.29 8.36
N ASP A 46 8.64 2.65 9.63
CA ASP A 46 9.21 1.92 10.78
C ASP A 46 8.43 0.66 11.13
N THR A 47 7.23 0.48 10.56
CA THR A 47 6.36 -0.68 10.82
C THR A 47 6.86 -1.96 10.18
N GLY A 48 7.78 -1.88 9.21
CA GLY A 48 8.22 -3.03 8.39
C GLY A 48 7.12 -3.62 7.48
N LEU A 49 5.88 -3.12 7.55
CA LEU A 49 4.73 -3.56 6.75
C LEU A 49 4.62 -2.83 5.41
N MET A 50 5.30 -1.69 5.28
CA MET A 50 5.36 -0.86 4.07
C MET A 50 5.80 -1.57 2.78
N PRO A 51 6.73 -2.56 2.80
CA PRO A 51 7.17 -3.25 1.58
C PRO A 51 6.03 -3.93 0.81
N ILE A 52 5.00 -4.42 1.52
CA ILE A 52 3.88 -5.16 0.91
C ILE A 52 3.03 -4.26 -0.01
N PRO A 53 2.49 -3.12 0.44
CA PRO A 53 1.80 -2.19 -0.46
C PRO A 53 2.68 -1.71 -1.61
N ILE A 54 3.98 -1.43 -1.36
CA ILE A 54 4.92 -1.00 -2.40
C ILE A 54 5.05 -2.04 -3.52
N MET A 55 5.12 -3.33 -3.18
CA MET A 55 5.14 -4.40 -4.16
C MET A 55 3.84 -4.41 -5.00
N PHE A 56 2.67 -4.24 -4.38
CA PHE A 56 1.41 -4.16 -5.11
C PHE A 56 1.32 -2.94 -6.04
N PHE A 57 1.84 -1.79 -5.63
CA PHE A 57 1.97 -0.62 -6.51
C PHE A 57 2.94 -0.87 -7.65
N SER A 58 4.07 -1.53 -7.40
CA SER A 58 5.03 -1.87 -8.45
C SER A 58 4.41 -2.82 -9.49
N ILE A 59 3.69 -3.84 -9.04
CA ILE A 59 2.96 -4.77 -9.91
C ILE A 59 1.86 -4.06 -10.68
N SER A 60 1.17 -3.09 -10.07
CA SER A 60 0.14 -2.33 -10.78
C SER A 60 0.76 -1.50 -11.91
N PHE A 61 1.90 -0.85 -11.70
CA PHE A 61 2.63 -0.17 -12.77
C PHE A 61 2.99 -1.11 -13.94
N ILE A 62 3.41 -2.35 -13.67
CA ILE A 62 3.66 -3.34 -14.72
C ILE A 62 2.39 -3.60 -15.55
N PHE A 63 1.24 -3.79 -14.91
CA PHE A 63 -0.03 -3.98 -15.62
C PHE A 63 -0.49 -2.74 -16.38
N LEU A 64 -0.20 -1.54 -15.88
CA LEU A 64 -0.47 -0.28 -16.57
C LEU A 64 0.38 -0.17 -17.84
N VAL A 65 1.68 -0.47 -17.74
CA VAL A 65 2.60 -0.49 -18.87
C VAL A 65 2.15 -1.52 -19.91
N LEU A 66 1.85 -2.76 -19.50
CA LEU A 66 1.32 -3.79 -20.41
C LEU A 66 -0.01 -3.40 -21.06
N TYR A 67 -0.86 -2.66 -20.36
CA TYR A 67 -2.08 -2.11 -20.93
C TYR A 67 -1.76 -1.07 -22.01
N ILE A 68 -0.89 -0.11 -21.73
CA ILE A 68 -0.47 0.94 -22.67
C ILE A 68 0.20 0.32 -23.90
N TYR A 69 1.14 -0.63 -23.73
CA TYR A 69 1.81 -1.32 -24.84
C TYR A 69 0.88 -2.21 -25.67
N LYS A 70 -0.24 -2.68 -25.11
CA LYS A 70 -1.24 -3.42 -25.86
C LYS A 70 -2.15 -2.48 -26.67
N ASP A 71 -2.46 -1.31 -26.13
CA ASP A 71 -3.34 -0.32 -26.74
C ASP A 71 -2.61 0.51 -27.82
N LEU A 72 -1.36 0.89 -27.55
CA LEU A 72 -0.38 1.26 -28.58
C LEU A 72 -0.03 -0.03 -29.34
N LYS A 73 -0.71 -0.32 -30.44
CA LYS A 73 -0.18 -1.24 -31.45
C LYS A 73 1.16 -0.70 -31.96
N ILE A 74 2.25 -0.89 -31.24
CA ILE A 74 3.60 -0.67 -31.75
C ILE A 74 3.79 -1.79 -32.78
N LYS A 75 3.63 -1.38 -34.03
CA LYS A 75 3.93 -2.16 -35.23
C LYS A 75 5.43 -2.12 -35.47
#